data_AF-A0A3N5GHN1-F1
#
_entry.id   AF-A0A3N5GHN1-F1
#
_cell.length_a   1.000
_cell.length_b   1.000
_cell.length_c   1.000
_cell.angle_alpha   90.00
_cell.angle_beta   90.00
_cell.angle_gamma   90.00
#
_symmetry.space_group_name_H-M   'P 1'
#
loop_
_entity.id
_entity.type
_entity.pdbx_description
1 polymer ?
#
loop_
_entity_poly.entity_id
_entity_poly.type
_entity_poly.pdbx_seq_one_letter_code
_entity_poly.pdbx_strand_id
1 'polypeptide(L)'
;RPGPIQGGMVHPYLRRRMGLEPVVYPRDEIRPALERTLGVPIFQEQVMQIAMLAAGFSGGEADALRRAMAAWRRKGGLEPFERRVVDGMLARGYQREFAEAIFRQIQGFGEYGFPESHAASFALLVYVSCWIKRHEPAAFLAALLNSQPMGFYAPAQLVRDAREHGIEVRGVDVLASDWDSTLEEAPQGGDATQVYVAPADGSAIDWRAQPAVRLGLNRVRGFSEAGARRLLAAREARRRERDGDFAFDSVEDLARQARLDAHELQALAQADALRQLAGHRAQAHWEAAALRPMPALLADACFDEPPARLPAPPEGREIVADYRGLGIPMGRHPLALLRDRLAHCRVSTAAALREFPNGRPARASGLVTHRQRPETAKGTIFVTLEDETGAVNVIVWPRVFERQRREVLGAQLMTVYGTWQCDTDTGGRVMHLIAQRIVDHSALLGELVVGSRDFR
;
A
#
# COMPACT_ATOMS: atom_id res chain seq x y z
N ARG A 1 -0.66 3.79 18.67
CA ARG A 1 -1.06 2.61 19.49
C ARG A 1 -2.13 3.05 20.49
N PRO A 2 -3.09 2.20 20.88
CA PRO A 2 -4.21 2.60 21.76
C PRO A 2 -3.74 3.22 23.08
N GLY A 3 -2.63 2.73 23.62
CA GLY A 3 -2.10 3.20 24.89
C GLY A 3 -1.52 4.59 25.00
N PRO A 4 -0.53 4.97 24.17
CA PRO A 4 -0.03 6.33 24.20
C PRO A 4 -1.11 7.38 23.94
N ILE A 5 -2.19 6.99 23.25
CA ILE A 5 -3.40 7.79 23.03
C ILE A 5 -4.25 7.82 24.31
N GLN A 6 -4.51 6.67 24.94
CA GLN A 6 -5.26 6.54 26.20
C GLN A 6 -4.55 7.18 27.41
N GLY A 7 -3.22 7.15 27.44
CA GLY A 7 -2.39 7.81 28.46
C GLY A 7 -2.19 9.30 28.22
N GLY A 8 -2.83 9.89 27.21
CA GLY A 8 -2.80 11.33 26.93
C GLY A 8 -1.45 11.86 26.46
N MET A 9 -0.54 11.02 25.97
CA MET A 9 0.86 11.41 25.66
C MET A 9 1.06 11.88 24.22
N VAL A 10 0.24 11.38 23.27
CA VAL A 10 0.41 11.68 21.83
C VAL A 10 0.05 13.12 21.48
N HIS A 11 -1.04 13.65 22.04
CA HIS A 11 -1.48 15.01 21.73
C HIS A 11 -0.51 16.10 22.26
N PRO A 12 -0.01 16.03 23.51
CA PRO A 12 0.99 16.99 23.99
C PRO A 12 2.29 16.97 23.18
N TYR A 13 2.80 15.78 22.84
CA TYR A 13 4.01 15.65 22.02
C TYR A 13 3.83 16.32 20.65
N LEU A 14 2.71 16.05 19.96
CA LEU A 14 2.41 16.62 18.66
C LEU A 14 2.23 18.14 18.72
N ARG A 15 1.47 18.65 19.70
CA ARG A 15 1.26 20.10 19.88
C ARG A 15 2.57 20.85 20.13
N ARG A 16 3.44 20.30 20.99
CA ARG A 16 4.78 20.87 21.25
C ARG A 16 5.67 20.79 20.02
N ARG A 17 5.65 19.69 19.28
CA ARG A 17 6.40 19.54 18.02
C ARG A 17 5.95 20.53 16.95
N MET A 18 4.66 20.86 16.92
CA MET A 18 4.06 21.86 16.04
C MET A 18 4.20 23.30 16.56
N GLY A 19 4.81 23.52 17.73
CA GLY A 19 4.96 24.85 18.32
C GLY A 19 3.66 25.46 18.88
N LEU A 20 2.58 24.67 19.00
CA LEU A 20 1.28 25.10 19.52
C LEU A 20 1.23 25.14 21.07
N GLU A 21 2.26 24.59 21.72
CA GLU A 21 2.42 24.55 23.17
C GLU A 21 3.92 24.68 23.49
N PRO A 22 4.34 25.55 24.43
CA PRO A 22 5.74 25.64 24.83
C PRO A 22 6.17 24.35 25.56
N VAL A 23 7.42 23.94 25.34
CA VAL A 23 8.00 22.83 26.09
C VAL A 23 8.40 23.34 27.47
N VAL A 24 7.74 22.83 28.51
CA VAL A 24 8.03 23.18 29.91
C VAL A 24 8.68 21.99 30.60
N TYR A 25 9.87 22.23 31.16
CA TYR A 25 10.54 21.29 32.07
C TYR A 25 10.36 21.81 33.49
N PRO A 26 9.75 21.02 34.41
CA PRO A 26 9.59 21.44 35.80
C PRO A 26 10.90 21.77 36.51
N ARG A 27 12.00 21.07 36.14
CA ARG A 27 13.36 21.31 36.62
C ARG A 27 14.37 20.93 35.55
N ASP A 28 15.58 21.49 35.64
CA ASP A 28 16.65 21.21 34.69
C ASP A 28 17.24 19.80 34.83
N GLU A 29 17.14 19.17 36.00
CA GLU A 29 17.75 17.84 36.23
C GLU A 29 17.07 16.73 35.41
N ILE A 30 15.79 16.88 35.06
CA ILE A 30 15.04 15.92 34.22
C ILE A 30 15.15 16.21 32.72
N ARG A 31 15.71 17.36 32.35
CA ARG A 31 15.88 17.77 30.95
C ARG A 31 16.62 16.72 30.12
N PRO A 32 17.74 16.11 30.58
CA PRO A 32 18.45 15.09 29.79
C PRO A 32 17.58 13.87 29.43
N ALA A 33 16.60 13.53 30.28
CA ALA A 33 15.70 12.41 30.02
C ALA A 33 14.60 12.76 29.02
N LEU A 34 14.10 13.99 29.04
CA LEU A 34 12.87 14.40 28.36
C LEU A 34 13.06 15.31 27.14
N GLU A 35 14.24 15.89 26.96
CA GLU A 35 14.51 16.88 25.90
C GLU A 35 14.25 16.33 24.50
N ARG A 36 14.77 15.13 24.24
CA ARG A 36 14.58 14.38 22.98
C ARG A 36 13.13 14.08 22.63
N THR A 37 12.22 14.12 23.60
CA THR A 37 10.79 13.88 23.42
C THR A 37 9.93 15.08 23.85
N LEU A 38 10.50 16.29 23.82
CA LEU A 38 9.79 17.55 24.06
C LEU A 38 9.01 17.56 25.39
N GLY A 39 9.62 17.05 26.46
CA GLY A 39 9.00 17.09 27.79
C GLY A 39 7.94 16.00 28.02
N VAL A 40 7.78 15.04 27.11
CA VAL A 40 6.81 13.94 27.24
C VAL A 40 7.58 12.63 27.36
N PRO A 41 7.47 11.85 28.45
CA PRO A 41 8.06 10.51 28.47
C PRO A 41 7.37 9.66 27.40
N ILE A 42 8.13 8.89 26.61
CA ILE A 42 7.62 7.97 25.56
C ILE A 42 8.27 6.57 25.66
N PHE A 43 9.49 6.48 26.19
CA PHE A 43 10.24 5.22 26.26
C PHE A 43 10.39 4.67 27.69
N GLN A 44 10.56 3.35 27.80
CA GLN A 44 10.82 2.70 29.09
C GLN A 44 12.11 3.23 29.73
N GLU A 45 13.14 3.44 28.92
CA GLU A 45 14.44 3.96 29.32
C GLU A 45 14.34 5.39 29.88
N GLN A 46 13.41 6.21 29.36
CA GLN A 46 13.14 7.54 29.90
C GLN A 46 12.50 7.47 31.29
N VAL A 47 11.59 6.52 31.51
CA VAL A 47 10.98 6.31 32.83
C VAL A 47 12.04 5.93 33.87
N MET A 48 12.96 5.04 33.50
CA MET A 48 14.09 4.68 34.37
C MET A 48 14.96 5.90 34.68
N GLN A 49 15.31 6.70 33.67
CA GLN A 49 16.09 7.92 33.85
C GLN A 49 15.37 8.95 34.74
N ILE A 50 14.06 9.13 34.58
CA ILE A 50 13.25 10.02 35.44
C ILE A 50 13.23 9.50 36.87
N ALA A 51 13.07 8.19 37.10
CA ALA A 51 13.10 7.63 38.45
C ALA A 51 14.47 7.88 39.14
N MET A 52 15.57 7.77 38.39
CA MET A 52 16.92 8.04 38.91
C MET A 52 17.15 9.54 39.18
N LEU A 53 16.82 10.40 38.22
CA LEU A 53 17.09 11.85 38.27
C LEU A 53 16.13 12.59 39.20
N ALA A 54 14.84 12.26 39.17
CA ALA A 54 13.80 12.97 39.91
C ALA A 54 13.42 12.31 41.24
N ALA A 55 13.45 10.98 41.35
CA ALA A 55 13.08 10.27 42.58
C ALA A 55 14.27 9.65 43.36
N GLY A 56 15.48 9.73 42.80
CA GLY A 56 16.69 9.23 43.44
C GLY A 56 16.80 7.73 43.53
N PHE A 57 16.29 7.03 42.51
CA PHE A 57 16.47 5.59 42.38
C PHE A 57 17.92 5.27 42.01
N SER A 58 18.44 4.18 42.56
CA SER A 58 19.60 3.49 42.02
C SER A 58 19.25 2.80 40.69
N GLY A 59 20.26 2.45 39.88
CA GLY A 59 20.02 1.71 38.63
C GLY A 59 19.30 0.37 38.85
N GLY A 60 19.57 -0.30 39.97
CA GLY A 60 18.88 -1.54 40.36
C GLY A 60 17.41 -1.33 40.73
N GLU A 61 17.08 -0.27 41.46
CA GLU A 61 15.69 0.11 41.77
C GLU A 61 14.93 0.53 40.50
N ALA A 62 15.59 1.25 39.58
CA ALA A 62 14.98 1.68 38.31
C ALA A 62 14.64 0.49 37.41
N ASP A 63 15.50 -0.53 37.35
CA ASP A 63 15.21 -1.76 36.60
C ASP A 63 14.16 -2.63 37.31
N ALA A 64 14.13 -2.63 38.66
CA ALA A 64 13.04 -3.26 39.42
C ALA A 64 11.68 -2.60 39.12
N LEU A 65 11.63 -1.27 39.06
CA LEU A 65 10.46 -0.50 38.62
C LEU A 65 10.03 -0.90 37.20
N ARG A 66 10.96 -0.97 36.25
CA ARG A 66 10.67 -1.41 34.87
C ARG A 66 10.06 -2.82 34.83
N ARG A 67 10.62 -3.77 35.56
CA ARG A 67 10.08 -5.14 35.65
C ARG A 67 8.68 -5.17 36.28
N ALA A 68 8.47 -4.38 37.33
CA ALA A 68 7.17 -4.27 38.00
C ALA A 68 6.10 -3.70 37.05
N MET A 69 6.44 -2.66 36.27
CA MET A 69 5.56 -2.09 35.25
C MET A 69 5.14 -3.11 34.20
N ALA A 70 6.06 -3.94 33.72
CA ALA A 70 5.77 -4.98 32.73
C ALA A 70 4.89 -6.12 33.28
N ALA A 71 4.91 -6.36 34.59
CA ALA A 71 4.14 -7.43 35.24
C ALA A 71 2.81 -6.96 35.85
N TRP A 72 2.59 -5.64 35.95
CA TRP A 72 1.52 -5.01 36.71
C TRP A 72 0.12 -5.54 36.40
N ARG A 73 -0.21 -5.70 35.12
CA ARG A 73 -1.56 -6.16 34.71
C ARG A 73 -1.90 -7.59 35.13
N ARG A 74 -0.89 -8.44 35.39
CA ARG A 74 -1.10 -9.86 35.77
C ARG A 74 -1.06 -10.11 37.26
N LYS A 75 -0.37 -9.28 38.04
CA LYS A 75 -0.07 -9.57 39.46
C LYS A 75 -0.36 -8.42 40.43
N GLY A 76 -0.70 -7.22 39.95
CA GLY A 76 -0.73 -6.02 40.81
C GLY A 76 0.67 -5.65 41.33
N GLY A 77 0.76 -4.68 42.24
CA GLY A 77 2.01 -4.39 42.98
C GLY A 77 2.83 -3.19 42.51
N LEU A 78 2.20 -2.15 41.93
CA LEU A 78 2.89 -0.86 41.68
C LEU A 78 2.82 0.08 42.89
N GLU A 79 1.96 -0.17 43.88
CA GLU A 79 1.77 0.74 45.04
C GLU A 79 3.06 0.99 45.86
N PRO A 80 3.97 0.02 46.06
CA PRO A 80 5.23 0.28 46.77
C PRO A 80 6.14 1.26 46.02
N PHE A 81 6.12 1.19 44.68
CA PHE A 81 6.89 2.09 43.83
C PHE A 81 6.24 3.48 43.72
N GLU A 82 4.90 3.57 43.81
CA GLU A 82 4.18 4.85 43.84
C GLU A 82 4.70 5.76 44.94
N ARG A 83 4.69 5.25 46.19
CA ARG A 83 5.17 6.00 47.34
C ARG A 83 6.63 6.39 47.16
N ARG A 84 7.47 5.44 46.75
CA ARG A 84 8.92 5.69 46.57
C ARG A 84 9.22 6.75 45.50
N VAL A 85 8.47 6.77 44.40
CA VAL A 85 8.60 7.76 43.32
C VAL A 85 8.10 9.12 43.80
N VAL A 86 6.91 9.20 44.38
CA VAL A 86 6.30 10.45 44.84
C VAL A 86 7.11 11.08 45.97
N ASP A 87 7.45 10.31 47.01
CA ASP A 87 8.22 10.81 48.14
C ASP A 87 9.64 11.22 47.72
N GLY A 88 10.26 10.46 46.80
CA GLY A 88 11.57 10.79 46.24
C GLY A 88 11.56 12.10 45.46
N MET A 89 10.51 12.34 44.68
CA MET A 89 10.31 13.60 43.94
C MET A 89 10.02 14.77 44.87
N LEU A 90 9.17 14.58 45.89
CA LEU A 90 8.87 15.62 46.88
C LEU A 90 10.14 16.02 47.67
N ALA A 91 10.96 15.05 48.08
CA ALA A 91 12.22 15.30 48.77
C ALA A 91 13.23 16.10 47.92
N ARG A 92 13.10 16.05 46.60
CA ARG A 92 13.91 16.82 45.63
C ARG A 92 13.23 18.10 45.16
N GLY A 93 12.12 18.48 45.79
CA GLY A 93 11.43 19.76 45.57
C GLY A 93 10.57 19.81 44.31
N TYR A 94 10.06 18.67 43.84
CA TYR A 94 9.01 18.62 42.82
C TYR A 94 7.63 18.81 43.47
N GLN A 95 6.68 19.39 42.74
CA GLN A 95 5.30 19.53 43.20
C GLN A 95 4.59 18.16 43.23
N ARG A 96 3.68 17.95 44.18
CA ARG A 96 2.95 16.69 44.34
C ARG A 96 2.15 16.35 43.09
N GLU A 97 1.48 17.33 42.51
CA GLU A 97 0.65 17.19 41.31
C GLU A 97 1.49 16.70 40.13
N PHE A 98 2.74 17.17 40.03
CA PHE A 98 3.67 16.73 39.01
C PHE A 98 4.15 15.30 39.25
N ALA A 99 4.50 14.95 40.49
CA ALA A 99 4.94 13.60 40.83
C ALA A 99 3.84 12.55 40.58
N GLU A 100 2.60 12.86 40.97
CA GLU A 100 1.43 12.01 40.73
C GLU A 100 1.09 11.95 39.22
N ALA A 101 1.24 13.04 38.48
CA ALA A 101 1.07 13.03 37.03
C ALA A 101 2.10 12.12 36.34
N ILE A 102 3.37 12.19 36.73
CA ILE A 102 4.40 11.30 36.20
C ILE A 102 4.11 9.85 36.57
N PHE A 103 3.69 9.56 37.81
CA PHE A 103 3.34 8.20 38.18
C PHE A 103 2.14 7.65 37.39
N ARG A 104 1.10 8.45 37.16
CA ARG A 104 -0.02 8.06 36.28
C ARG A 104 0.45 7.78 34.84
N GLN A 105 1.38 8.57 34.33
CA GLN A 105 2.00 8.31 33.02
C GLN A 105 2.76 6.98 33.04
N ILE A 106 3.56 6.72 34.08
CA ILE A 106 4.28 5.46 34.32
C ILE A 106 3.32 4.26 34.41
N GLN A 107 2.15 4.41 35.04
CA GLN A 107 1.13 3.36 35.04
C GLN A 107 0.60 3.08 33.62
N GLY A 108 0.33 4.12 32.84
CA GLY A 108 -0.04 3.99 31.42
C GLY A 108 1.06 3.33 30.56
N PHE A 109 2.33 3.43 30.98
CA PHE A 109 3.47 2.76 30.35
C PHE A 109 3.51 1.26 30.56
N GLY A 110 2.95 0.72 31.64
CA GLY A 110 2.90 -0.74 31.87
C GLY A 110 2.17 -1.50 30.76
N GLU A 111 1.24 -0.84 30.07
CA GLU A 111 0.50 -1.42 28.96
C GLU A 111 1.15 -1.18 27.58
N TYR A 112 2.01 -0.16 27.42
CA TYR A 112 2.44 0.30 26.09
C TYR A 112 3.85 0.93 25.98
N GLY A 113 4.64 0.91 27.05
CA GLY A 113 6.00 1.39 27.02
C GLY A 113 6.83 0.60 26.02
N PHE A 114 7.47 1.34 25.12
CA PHE A 114 8.25 0.76 24.05
C PHE A 114 9.74 0.88 24.39
N PRO A 115 10.53 -0.20 24.21
CA PRO A 115 11.98 -0.09 24.33
C PRO A 115 12.51 0.84 23.25
N GLU A 116 13.27 1.86 23.65
CA GLU A 116 13.84 2.86 22.75
C GLU A 116 14.78 2.21 21.74
N SER A 117 15.65 1.31 22.21
CA SER A 117 16.59 0.57 21.36
C SER A 117 15.88 -0.17 20.22
N HIS A 118 14.74 -0.80 20.52
CA HIS A 118 13.91 -1.48 19.53
C HIS A 118 13.15 -0.48 18.63
N ALA A 119 12.70 0.67 19.14
CA ALA A 119 12.12 1.72 18.30
C ALA A 119 13.14 2.27 17.31
N ALA A 120 14.37 2.55 17.77
CA ALA A 120 15.42 3.11 16.94
C ALA A 120 15.82 2.18 15.81
N SER A 121 15.97 0.87 16.06
CA SER A 121 16.33 -0.10 15.02
C SER A 121 15.27 -0.20 13.92
N PHE A 122 13.98 -0.24 14.28
CA PHE A 122 12.89 -0.22 13.30
C PHE A 122 12.73 1.13 12.60
N ALA A 123 12.95 2.24 13.32
CA ALA A 123 12.89 3.58 12.74
C ALA A 123 13.95 3.76 11.64
N LEU A 124 15.14 3.16 11.80
CA LEU A 124 16.15 3.14 10.75
C LEU A 124 15.65 2.45 9.47
N LEU A 125 15.00 1.29 9.59
CA LEU A 125 14.42 0.58 8.44
C LEU A 125 13.31 1.40 7.75
N VAL A 126 12.46 2.05 8.53
CA VAL A 126 11.42 2.94 8.01
C VAL A 126 12.05 4.13 7.29
N TYR A 127 13.06 4.76 7.89
CA TYR A 127 13.76 5.89 7.29
C TYR A 127 14.42 5.51 5.96
N VAL A 128 15.13 4.38 5.90
CA VAL A 128 15.72 3.87 4.66
C VAL A 128 14.64 3.60 3.62
N SER A 129 13.52 2.97 4.00
CA SER A 129 12.40 2.72 3.08
C SER A 129 11.78 4.01 2.55
N CYS A 130 11.58 5.02 3.41
CA CYS A 130 11.09 6.34 3.01
C CYS A 130 12.09 7.08 2.11
N TRP A 131 13.39 6.92 2.36
CA TRP A 131 14.45 7.47 1.51
C TRP A 131 14.40 6.86 0.12
N ILE A 132 14.32 5.52 0.01
CA ILE A 132 14.21 4.83 -1.29
C ILE A 132 12.91 5.23 -1.98
N LYS A 133 11.76 5.27 -1.28
CA LYS A 133 10.50 5.77 -1.86
C LYS A 133 10.60 7.21 -2.37
N ARG A 134 11.37 8.06 -1.67
CA ARG A 134 11.56 9.49 -2.00
C ARG A 134 12.57 9.73 -3.12
N HIS A 135 13.55 8.86 -3.33
CA HIS A 135 14.66 9.12 -4.26
C HIS A 135 14.70 8.12 -5.43
N GLU A 136 14.26 6.88 -5.20
CA GLU A 136 14.29 5.77 -6.18
C GLU A 136 12.92 5.05 -6.26
N PRO A 137 11.83 5.75 -6.59
CA PRO A 137 10.45 5.24 -6.55
C PRO A 137 10.21 4.12 -7.56
N ALA A 138 10.84 4.15 -8.74
CA ALA A 138 10.76 3.08 -9.72
C ALA A 138 11.40 1.78 -9.20
N ALA A 139 12.60 1.88 -8.62
CA ALA A 139 13.27 0.74 -7.99
C ALA A 139 12.48 0.23 -6.77
N PHE A 140 11.90 1.14 -5.98
CA PHE A 140 11.04 0.79 -4.86
C PHE A 140 9.81 -0.03 -5.30
N LEU A 141 9.15 0.40 -6.37
CA LEU A 141 8.02 -0.33 -6.96
C LEU A 141 8.45 -1.73 -7.43
N ALA A 142 9.51 -1.82 -8.24
CA ALA A 142 10.01 -3.09 -8.77
C ALA A 142 10.35 -4.07 -7.63
N ALA A 143 11.04 -3.59 -6.59
CA ALA A 143 11.37 -4.40 -5.41
C ALA A 143 10.11 -4.89 -4.66
N LEU A 144 9.11 -4.03 -4.48
CA LEU A 144 7.84 -4.39 -3.83
C LEU A 144 7.03 -5.40 -4.65
N LEU A 145 7.07 -5.32 -5.98
CA LEU A 145 6.42 -6.27 -6.88
C LEU A 145 7.11 -7.64 -6.83
N ASN A 146 8.44 -7.66 -6.84
CA ASN A 146 9.24 -8.89 -6.83
C ASN A 146 9.23 -9.59 -5.46
N SER A 147 8.90 -8.86 -4.39
CA SER A 147 8.81 -9.41 -3.03
C SER A 147 7.40 -9.92 -2.65
N GLN A 148 6.46 -9.97 -3.60
CA GLN A 148 5.11 -10.49 -3.35
C GLN A 148 5.09 -12.02 -3.18
N PRO A 149 4.21 -12.60 -2.34
CA PRO A 149 3.12 -11.94 -1.60
C PRO A 149 3.61 -11.31 -0.27
N MET A 150 3.64 -9.98 -0.20
CA MET A 150 4.01 -9.26 1.03
C MET A 150 3.22 -7.96 1.18
N GLY A 151 3.31 -7.36 2.37
CA GLY A 151 2.81 -6.01 2.63
C GLY A 151 1.29 -5.91 2.67
N PHE A 152 0.79 -4.68 2.81
CA PHE A 152 -0.65 -4.38 2.96
C PHE A 152 -1.37 -4.20 1.61
N TYR A 153 -0.71 -3.57 0.63
CA TYR A 153 -1.29 -3.24 -0.67
C TYR A 153 -1.10 -4.36 -1.71
N ALA A 154 -2.08 -4.56 -2.61
CA ALA A 154 -1.92 -5.51 -3.71
C ALA A 154 -1.15 -4.87 -4.89
N PRO A 155 -0.62 -5.70 -5.82
CA PRO A 155 0.19 -5.20 -6.94
C PRO A 155 -0.49 -4.11 -7.78
N ALA A 156 -1.80 -4.22 -8.02
CA ALA A 156 -2.56 -3.21 -8.75
C ALA A 156 -2.49 -1.83 -8.07
N GLN A 157 -2.62 -1.78 -6.74
CA GLN A 157 -2.54 -0.51 -6.00
C GLN A 157 -1.13 0.07 -6.03
N LEU A 158 -0.10 -0.77 -5.96
CA LEU A 158 1.30 -0.33 -6.05
C LEU A 158 1.61 0.29 -7.42
N VAL A 159 1.17 -0.38 -8.50
CA VAL A 159 1.34 0.13 -9.88
C VAL A 159 0.56 1.42 -10.09
N ARG A 160 -0.67 1.51 -9.56
CA ARG A 160 -1.49 2.72 -9.60
C ARG A 160 -0.82 3.88 -8.87
N ASP A 161 -0.37 3.66 -7.62
CA ASP A 161 0.35 4.68 -6.83
C ASP A 161 1.58 5.17 -7.60
N ALA A 162 2.38 4.27 -8.17
CA ALA A 162 3.56 4.64 -8.93
C ALA A 162 3.21 5.49 -10.17
N ARG A 163 2.17 5.12 -10.93
CA ARG A 163 1.69 5.91 -12.08
C ARG A 163 1.19 7.29 -11.68
N GLU A 164 0.48 7.40 -10.56
CA GLU A 164 0.03 8.70 -10.01
C GLU A 164 1.22 9.59 -9.57
N HIS A 165 2.36 8.98 -9.25
CA HIS A 165 3.62 9.67 -8.96
C HIS A 165 4.53 9.83 -10.20
N GLY A 166 4.00 9.61 -11.41
CA GLY A 166 4.72 9.84 -12.66
C GLY A 166 5.65 8.72 -13.10
N ILE A 167 5.61 7.54 -12.46
CA ILE A 167 6.41 6.39 -12.87
C ILE A 167 5.71 5.67 -14.03
N GLU A 168 6.41 5.55 -15.15
CA GLU A 168 5.94 4.73 -16.27
C GLU A 168 6.00 3.25 -15.88
N VAL A 169 4.87 2.54 -16.05
CA VAL A 169 4.80 1.09 -15.82
C VAL A 169 4.34 0.40 -17.08
N ARG A 170 5.24 -0.40 -17.67
CA ARG A 170 5.05 -1.14 -18.92
C ARG A 170 4.59 -2.57 -18.63
N GLY A 171 3.70 -3.08 -19.48
CA GLY A 171 3.13 -4.43 -19.35
C GLY A 171 4.16 -5.53 -19.53
N VAL A 172 3.79 -6.75 -19.21
CA VAL A 172 4.63 -7.92 -19.52
C VAL A 172 4.81 -8.01 -21.04
N ASP A 173 5.99 -8.36 -21.50
CA ASP A 173 6.31 -8.49 -22.91
C ASP A 173 7.31 -9.62 -23.13
N VAL A 174 6.98 -10.60 -23.96
CA VAL A 174 7.86 -11.74 -24.24
C VAL A 174 9.20 -11.34 -24.87
N LEU A 175 9.26 -10.18 -25.53
CA LEU A 175 10.48 -9.68 -26.15
C LEU A 175 11.36 -8.90 -25.17
N ALA A 176 10.80 -8.37 -24.08
CA ALA A 176 11.54 -7.49 -23.16
C ALA A 176 11.60 -8.00 -21.71
N SER A 177 10.48 -8.46 -21.14
CA SER A 177 10.37 -8.83 -19.74
C SER A 177 11.32 -9.97 -19.37
N ASP A 178 11.91 -9.86 -18.17
CA ASP A 178 12.56 -10.97 -17.49
C ASP A 178 11.53 -11.73 -16.62
N TRP A 179 11.97 -12.73 -15.86
CA TRP A 179 11.14 -13.40 -14.86
C TRP A 179 10.59 -12.40 -13.84
N ASP A 180 11.47 -11.61 -13.23
CA ASP A 180 11.11 -10.57 -12.28
C ASP A 180 10.88 -9.23 -12.97
N SER A 181 10.23 -8.29 -12.26
CA SER A 181 10.03 -6.93 -12.76
C SER A 181 11.36 -6.17 -12.78
N THR A 182 11.65 -5.49 -13.88
CA THR A 182 12.94 -4.83 -14.14
C THR A 182 12.78 -3.33 -14.37
N LEU A 183 13.90 -2.61 -14.37
CA LEU A 183 13.98 -1.20 -14.71
C LEU A 183 14.45 -1.07 -16.17
N GLU A 184 13.77 -0.26 -16.95
CA GLU A 184 14.11 0.07 -18.34
C GLU A 184 14.40 1.57 -18.45
N GLU A 185 15.23 1.97 -19.41
CA GLU A 185 15.50 3.38 -19.66
C GLU A 185 14.20 4.15 -19.93
N ALA A 186 14.12 5.35 -19.35
CA ALA A 186 13.07 6.30 -19.66
C ALA A 186 13.13 6.65 -21.15
N PRO A 187 11.98 6.84 -21.84
CA PRO A 187 11.99 7.15 -23.26
C PRO A 187 12.80 8.42 -23.56
N GLN A 188 13.79 8.30 -24.45
CA GLN A 188 14.51 9.45 -24.97
C GLN A 188 13.60 10.20 -25.94
N GLY A 189 13.15 11.41 -25.59
CA GLY A 189 12.41 12.30 -26.50
C GLY A 189 10.91 12.43 -26.24
N GLY A 190 10.38 11.86 -25.17
CA GLY A 190 9.16 12.38 -24.56
C GLY A 190 9.53 13.69 -23.86
N ASP A 191 8.83 14.76 -24.16
CA ASP A 191 8.91 16.03 -23.43
C ASP A 191 8.95 15.69 -21.93
N ALA A 192 10.10 15.88 -21.27
CA ALA A 192 10.29 15.59 -19.85
C ALA A 192 9.55 16.65 -19.01
N THR A 193 8.34 17.01 -19.42
CA THR A 193 7.56 18.15 -18.95
C THR A 193 6.73 17.86 -17.72
N GLN A 194 6.90 16.69 -17.08
CA GLN A 194 6.36 16.49 -15.74
C GLN A 194 7.48 16.18 -14.76
N VAL A 195 8.30 17.20 -14.53
CA VAL A 195 8.75 17.50 -13.16
C VAL A 195 7.48 17.55 -12.31
N TYR A 196 7.25 16.52 -11.50
CA TYR A 196 6.14 16.55 -10.55
C TYR A 196 6.30 17.78 -9.65
N VAL A 197 5.36 18.72 -9.74
CA VAL A 197 5.27 19.84 -8.82
C VAL A 197 4.72 19.30 -7.50
N ALA A 198 5.54 19.42 -6.46
CA ALA A 198 5.26 19.05 -5.08
C ALA A 198 3.95 19.66 -4.54
N PRO A 199 3.46 19.19 -3.37
CA PRO A 199 2.39 19.86 -2.64
C PRO A 199 2.65 21.38 -2.50
N ALA A 200 1.58 22.15 -2.30
CA ALA A 200 1.61 23.62 -2.21
C ALA A 200 2.58 24.23 -1.16
N ASP A 201 3.25 23.40 -0.37
CA ASP A 201 4.25 23.79 0.63
C ASP A 201 5.68 23.96 0.09
N GLY A 202 5.91 23.73 -1.21
CA GLY A 202 7.18 24.03 -1.87
C GLY A 202 8.30 23.03 -1.62
N SER A 203 7.99 21.83 -1.11
CA SER A 203 8.94 20.72 -0.95
C SER A 203 9.28 20.00 -2.27
N ALA A 204 9.59 20.75 -3.33
CA ALA A 204 9.90 20.23 -4.66
C ALA A 204 10.98 19.14 -4.60
N ILE A 205 10.60 17.91 -4.94
CA ILE A 205 11.53 16.81 -5.16
C ILE A 205 11.77 16.78 -6.67
N ASP A 206 13.01 17.05 -7.06
CA ASP A 206 13.47 16.82 -8.43
C ASP A 206 13.55 15.31 -8.66
N TRP A 207 12.43 14.72 -9.09
CA TRP A 207 12.42 13.38 -9.67
C TRP A 207 13.03 13.49 -11.06
N ARG A 208 14.36 13.57 -11.13
CA ARG A 208 15.08 13.33 -12.40
C ARG A 208 14.53 12.08 -13.08
N ALA A 209 14.63 12.04 -14.41
CA ALA A 209 14.11 10.98 -15.28
C ALA A 209 14.18 9.60 -14.60
N GLN A 210 13.05 9.17 -14.05
CA GLN A 210 12.93 7.87 -13.41
C GLN A 210 12.90 6.79 -14.49
N PRO A 211 13.57 5.65 -14.31
CA PRO A 211 13.43 4.54 -15.24
C PRO A 211 11.98 4.04 -15.26
N ALA A 212 11.57 3.50 -16.41
CA ALA A 212 10.30 2.82 -16.52
C ALA A 212 10.37 1.47 -15.78
N VAL A 213 9.27 1.03 -15.17
CA VAL A 213 9.17 -0.30 -14.57
C VAL A 213 8.52 -1.24 -15.57
N ARG A 214 9.23 -2.30 -15.95
CA ARG A 214 8.69 -3.40 -16.75
C ARG A 214 8.16 -4.50 -15.84
N LEU A 215 6.91 -4.92 -16.03
CA LEU A 215 6.37 -6.07 -15.31
C LEU A 215 7.06 -7.37 -15.74
N GLY A 216 7.40 -8.20 -14.75
CA GLY A 216 8.01 -9.51 -14.97
C GLY A 216 7.03 -10.60 -15.41
N LEU A 217 7.54 -11.63 -16.07
CA LEU A 217 6.80 -12.83 -16.49
C LEU A 217 6.18 -13.57 -15.28
N ASN A 218 6.77 -13.44 -14.09
CA ASN A 218 6.25 -13.99 -12.84
C ASN A 218 4.86 -13.45 -12.43
N ARG A 219 4.37 -12.38 -13.08
CA ARG A 219 3.03 -11.81 -12.87
C ARG A 219 1.96 -12.47 -13.73
N VAL A 220 2.35 -13.18 -14.79
CA VAL A 220 1.41 -13.85 -15.69
C VAL A 220 0.80 -15.05 -14.97
N ARG A 221 -0.51 -14.97 -14.69
CA ARG A 221 -1.23 -16.06 -14.04
C ARG A 221 -1.24 -17.30 -14.94
N GLY A 222 -0.75 -18.42 -14.42
CA GLY A 222 -0.70 -19.70 -15.13
C GLY A 222 0.56 -19.91 -15.97
N PHE A 223 1.49 -18.95 -16.02
CA PHE A 223 2.76 -19.13 -16.70
C PHE A 223 3.83 -19.62 -15.73
N SER A 224 4.47 -20.75 -16.08
CA SER A 224 5.44 -21.41 -15.21
C SER A 224 6.83 -20.78 -15.31
N GLU A 225 7.60 -20.83 -14.21
CA GLU A 225 9.00 -20.39 -14.24
C GLU A 225 9.83 -21.23 -15.21
N ALA A 226 9.54 -22.53 -15.33
CA ALA A 226 10.19 -23.39 -16.31
C ALA A 226 9.92 -22.92 -17.75
N GLY A 227 8.69 -22.52 -18.07
CA GLY A 227 8.31 -21.92 -19.34
C GLY A 227 9.03 -20.61 -19.60
N ALA A 228 9.07 -19.73 -18.59
CA ALA A 228 9.80 -18.47 -18.65
C ALA A 228 11.28 -18.69 -18.94
N ARG A 229 11.94 -19.63 -18.25
CA ARG A 229 13.36 -19.95 -18.48
C ARG A 229 13.63 -20.43 -19.91
N ARG A 230 12.74 -21.26 -20.49
CA ARG A 230 12.86 -21.67 -21.89
C ARG A 230 12.71 -20.49 -22.86
N LEU A 231 11.72 -19.63 -22.62
CA LEU A 231 11.51 -18.40 -23.39
C LEU A 231 12.75 -17.50 -23.35
N LEU A 232 13.29 -17.23 -22.17
CA LEU A 232 14.47 -16.38 -21.99
C LEU A 232 15.70 -16.97 -22.69
N ALA A 233 15.92 -18.28 -22.56
CA ALA A 233 17.03 -18.96 -23.23
C ALA A 233 16.91 -18.90 -24.76
N ALA A 234 15.71 -19.14 -25.30
CA ALA A 234 15.46 -19.04 -26.74
C ALA A 234 15.63 -17.60 -27.25
N ARG A 235 15.13 -16.60 -26.50
CA ARG A 235 15.26 -15.18 -26.84
C ARG A 235 16.72 -14.76 -26.93
N GLU A 236 17.51 -15.16 -25.94
CA GLU A 236 18.93 -14.86 -25.85
C GLU A 236 19.74 -15.55 -26.98
N ALA A 237 19.42 -16.81 -27.31
CA ALA A 237 20.04 -17.49 -28.45
C ALA A 237 19.77 -16.75 -29.77
N ARG A 238 18.52 -16.36 -30.01
CA ARG A 238 18.11 -15.66 -31.24
C ARG A 238 18.73 -14.29 -31.41
N ARG A 239 18.87 -13.52 -30.32
CA ARG A 239 19.56 -12.23 -30.34
C ARG A 239 21.02 -12.36 -30.78
N ARG A 240 21.72 -13.42 -30.35
CA ARG A 240 23.10 -13.69 -30.77
C ARG A 240 23.20 -14.09 -32.24
N GLU A 241 22.23 -14.82 -32.75
CA GLU A 241 22.21 -15.23 -34.16
C GLU A 241 21.95 -14.07 -35.13
N ARG A 242 21.12 -13.10 -34.72
CA ARG A 242 20.58 -12.06 -35.62
C ARG A 242 21.19 -10.66 -35.45
N ASP A 243 22.12 -10.47 -34.52
CA ASP A 243 22.79 -9.18 -34.24
C ASP A 243 21.78 -8.00 -34.20
N GLY A 244 20.70 -8.17 -33.42
CA GLY A 244 19.62 -7.19 -33.37
C GLY A 244 18.60 -7.43 -32.26
N ASP A 245 17.69 -6.47 -32.09
CA ASP A 245 16.72 -6.43 -30.98
C ASP A 245 15.58 -7.45 -31.11
N PHE A 246 15.28 -7.91 -32.33
CA PHE A 246 14.16 -8.78 -32.64
C PHE A 246 14.52 -10.26 -32.52
N ALA A 247 14.04 -10.91 -31.46
CA ALA A 247 14.31 -12.32 -31.19
C ALA A 247 13.35 -13.29 -31.92
N PHE A 248 12.11 -12.87 -32.18
CA PHE A 248 11.07 -13.71 -32.78
C PHE A 248 10.28 -12.91 -33.82
N ASP A 249 9.90 -13.57 -34.91
CA ASP A 249 9.17 -12.95 -36.02
C ASP A 249 7.65 -13.06 -35.86
N SER A 250 7.17 -14.05 -35.08
CA SER A 250 5.74 -14.32 -34.87
C SER A 250 5.50 -15.10 -33.56
N VAL A 251 4.24 -15.24 -33.17
CA VAL A 251 3.84 -16.10 -32.03
C VAL A 251 4.20 -17.57 -32.29
N GLU A 252 4.08 -18.02 -33.54
CA GLU A 252 4.48 -19.38 -33.93
C GLU A 252 6.00 -19.59 -33.80
N ASP A 253 6.81 -18.63 -34.26
CA ASP A 253 8.26 -18.72 -34.12
C ASP A 253 8.67 -18.76 -32.65
N LEU A 254 8.09 -17.89 -31.81
CA LEU A 254 8.29 -17.94 -30.36
C LEU A 254 7.96 -19.32 -29.78
N ALA A 255 6.77 -19.86 -30.10
CA ALA A 255 6.32 -21.15 -29.58
C ALA A 255 7.28 -22.29 -29.94
N ARG A 256 7.77 -22.30 -31.18
CA ARG A 256 8.71 -23.31 -31.68
C ARG A 256 10.07 -23.21 -31.00
N GLN A 257 10.66 -22.01 -30.97
CA GLN A 257 12.02 -21.79 -30.43
C GLN A 257 12.06 -22.00 -28.92
N ALA A 258 11.06 -21.49 -28.20
CA ALA A 258 10.98 -21.62 -26.74
C ALA A 258 10.33 -22.95 -26.28
N ARG A 259 9.84 -23.78 -27.22
CA ARG A 259 9.09 -25.02 -26.93
C ARG A 259 7.99 -24.78 -25.89
N LEU A 260 7.17 -23.75 -26.15
CA LEU A 260 6.04 -23.41 -25.29
C LEU A 260 4.83 -24.26 -25.70
N ASP A 261 4.12 -24.76 -24.70
CA ASP A 261 2.88 -25.49 -24.94
C ASP A 261 1.69 -24.53 -25.14
N ALA A 262 0.55 -25.10 -25.55
CA ALA A 262 -0.67 -24.34 -25.77
C ALA A 262 -1.15 -23.62 -24.49
N HIS A 263 -0.96 -24.21 -23.31
CA HIS A 263 -1.40 -23.60 -22.05
C HIS A 263 -0.56 -22.36 -21.72
N GLU A 264 0.77 -22.47 -21.87
CA GLU A 264 1.72 -21.38 -21.67
C GLU A 264 1.46 -20.21 -22.63
N LEU A 265 1.20 -20.50 -23.90
CA LEU A 265 0.86 -19.47 -24.90
C LEU A 265 -0.47 -18.79 -24.59
N GLN A 266 -1.49 -19.54 -24.16
CA GLN A 266 -2.76 -18.96 -23.75
C GLN A 266 -2.61 -18.08 -22.51
N ALA A 267 -1.75 -18.45 -21.55
CA ALA A 267 -1.44 -17.61 -20.40
C ALA A 267 -0.77 -16.29 -20.80
N LEU A 268 0.22 -16.34 -21.72
CA LEU A 268 0.88 -15.16 -22.26
C LEU A 268 -0.08 -14.27 -23.06
N ALA A 269 -0.94 -14.85 -23.90
CA ALA A 269 -1.97 -14.13 -24.64
C ALA A 269 -2.96 -13.44 -23.69
N GLN A 270 -3.44 -14.14 -22.65
CA GLN A 270 -4.38 -13.60 -21.67
C GLN A 270 -3.82 -12.40 -20.91
N ALA A 271 -2.51 -12.37 -20.68
CA ALA A 271 -1.78 -11.29 -20.01
C ALA A 271 -1.30 -10.18 -20.97
N ASP A 272 -1.70 -10.21 -22.24
CA ASP A 272 -1.28 -9.27 -23.29
C ASP A 272 0.25 -9.23 -23.53
N ALA A 273 0.96 -10.30 -23.15
CA ALA A 273 2.42 -10.37 -23.25
C ALA A 273 2.93 -10.55 -24.69
N LEU A 274 2.05 -10.90 -25.62
CA LEU A 274 2.34 -11.15 -27.03
C LEU A 274 2.02 -9.95 -27.93
N ARG A 275 1.69 -8.79 -27.35
CA ARG A 275 1.20 -7.62 -28.10
C ARG A 275 2.15 -7.15 -29.21
N GLN A 276 3.47 -7.19 -29.00
CA GLN A 276 4.43 -6.79 -30.05
C GLN A 276 4.46 -7.75 -31.24
N LEU A 277 4.14 -9.03 -31.03
CA LEU A 277 4.13 -10.06 -32.08
C LEU A 277 2.79 -10.13 -32.81
N ALA A 278 1.68 -10.04 -32.08
CA ALA A 278 0.33 -10.24 -32.62
C ALA A 278 -0.48 -8.93 -32.77
N GLY A 279 0.06 -7.79 -32.34
CA GLY A 279 -0.59 -6.47 -32.37
C GLY A 279 -1.60 -6.23 -31.25
N HIS A 280 -2.48 -7.20 -30.95
CA HIS A 280 -3.44 -7.13 -29.85
C HIS A 280 -3.84 -8.50 -29.29
N ARG A 281 -4.41 -8.49 -28.08
CA ARG A 281 -4.77 -9.70 -27.31
C ARG A 281 -5.63 -10.71 -28.06
N ALA A 282 -6.70 -10.27 -28.74
CA ALA A 282 -7.58 -11.18 -29.47
C ALA A 282 -6.86 -11.91 -30.63
N GLN A 283 -5.96 -11.21 -31.33
CA GLN A 283 -5.13 -11.81 -32.37
C GLN A 283 -4.14 -12.81 -31.76
N ALA A 284 -3.51 -12.46 -30.64
CA ALA A 284 -2.62 -13.35 -29.91
C ALA A 284 -3.31 -14.65 -29.45
N HIS A 285 -4.55 -14.56 -28.94
CA HIS A 285 -5.32 -15.74 -28.54
C HIS A 285 -5.64 -16.65 -29.72
N TRP A 286 -5.97 -16.07 -30.88
CA TRP A 286 -6.25 -16.82 -32.10
C TRP A 286 -5.01 -17.55 -32.60
N GLU A 287 -3.89 -16.85 -32.72
CA GLU A 287 -2.61 -17.43 -33.12
C GLU A 287 -2.14 -18.51 -32.15
N ALA A 288 -2.24 -18.26 -30.84
CA ALA A 288 -1.93 -19.26 -29.81
C ALA A 288 -2.84 -20.50 -29.87
N ALA A 289 -4.10 -20.36 -30.29
CA ALA A 289 -5.03 -21.47 -30.43
C ALA A 289 -4.82 -22.27 -31.74
N ALA A 290 -4.27 -21.63 -32.77
CA ALA A 290 -3.93 -22.27 -34.04
C ALA A 290 -2.73 -23.22 -33.91
N LEU A 291 -1.86 -22.99 -32.90
CA LEU A 291 -0.68 -23.81 -32.65
C LEU A 291 -1.06 -25.20 -32.15
N ARG A 292 -0.93 -26.18 -33.05
CA ARG A 292 -1.10 -27.60 -32.74
C ARG A 292 0.27 -28.25 -32.55
N PRO A 293 0.45 -29.13 -31.54
CA PRO A 293 1.67 -29.91 -31.42
C PRO A 293 1.87 -30.75 -32.68
N MET A 294 2.91 -30.44 -33.45
CA MET A 294 3.26 -31.19 -34.65
C MET A 294 4.06 -32.44 -34.27
N PRO A 295 3.89 -33.56 -34.99
CA PRO A 295 4.78 -34.71 -34.89
C PRO A 295 6.24 -34.27 -35.08
N ALA A 296 7.20 -34.95 -34.45
CA ALA A 296 8.61 -34.59 -34.52
C ALA A 296 9.16 -34.46 -35.96
N LEU A 297 8.61 -35.25 -36.90
CA LEU A 297 8.98 -35.19 -38.32
C LEU A 297 8.52 -33.90 -39.02
N LEU A 298 7.48 -33.23 -38.50
CA LEU A 298 6.89 -32.00 -39.03
C LEU A 298 7.17 -30.80 -38.12
N ALA A 299 8.09 -30.93 -37.16
CA ALA A 299 8.38 -29.86 -36.19
C ALA A 299 8.90 -28.58 -36.86
N ASP A 300 9.57 -28.72 -38.00
CA ASP A 300 10.13 -27.61 -38.79
C ASP A 300 9.24 -27.22 -39.99
N ALA A 301 8.06 -27.84 -40.15
CA ALA A 301 7.15 -27.49 -41.23
C ALA A 301 6.56 -26.09 -40.99
N CYS A 302 6.71 -25.21 -41.97
CA CYS A 302 6.10 -23.88 -41.98
C CYS A 302 4.88 -23.90 -42.91
N PHE A 303 3.74 -23.41 -42.45
CA PHE A 303 2.53 -23.29 -43.25
C PHE A 303 2.36 -21.82 -43.65
N ASP A 304 2.41 -21.55 -44.96
CA ASP A 304 2.17 -20.22 -45.52
C ASP A 304 0.65 -19.99 -45.68
N GLU A 305 -0.05 -19.85 -44.56
CA GLU A 305 -1.48 -19.51 -44.52
C GLU A 305 -1.64 -18.00 -44.27
N PRO A 306 -2.48 -17.29 -45.05
CA PRO A 306 -2.68 -15.87 -44.84
C PRO A 306 -3.24 -15.59 -43.43
N PRO A 307 -2.66 -14.63 -42.68
CA PRO A 307 -3.04 -14.41 -41.29
C PRO A 307 -4.49 -13.91 -41.22
N ALA A 308 -5.31 -14.62 -40.45
CA ALA A 308 -6.64 -14.17 -40.10
C ALA A 308 -6.54 -12.89 -39.26
N ARG A 309 -7.17 -11.79 -39.68
CA ARG A 309 -7.15 -10.52 -38.96
C ARG A 309 -8.42 -10.35 -38.14
N LEU A 310 -8.28 -10.36 -36.82
CA LEU A 310 -9.39 -10.08 -35.91
C LEU A 310 -9.45 -8.58 -35.58
N PRO A 311 -10.64 -8.03 -35.28
CA PRO A 311 -10.74 -6.67 -34.76
C PRO A 311 -10.18 -6.59 -33.34
N ALA A 312 -9.55 -5.46 -33.02
CA ALA A 312 -9.08 -5.18 -31.67
C ALA A 312 -10.26 -5.12 -30.68
N PRO A 313 -10.13 -5.73 -29.48
CA PRO A 313 -11.19 -5.67 -28.49
C PRO A 313 -11.46 -4.25 -27.98
N PRO A 314 -12.69 -3.94 -27.56
CA PRO A 314 -12.98 -2.68 -26.89
C PRO A 314 -12.27 -2.62 -25.53
N GLU A 315 -11.95 -1.40 -25.07
CA GLU A 315 -11.19 -1.15 -23.84
C GLU A 315 -11.73 -1.88 -22.60
N GLY A 316 -13.05 -1.95 -22.43
CA GLY A 316 -13.64 -2.65 -21.28
C GLY A 316 -13.31 -4.15 -21.24
N ARG A 317 -13.18 -4.80 -22.41
CA ARG A 317 -12.74 -6.21 -22.47
C ARG A 317 -11.26 -6.36 -22.17
N GLU A 318 -10.44 -5.43 -22.62
CA GLU A 318 -9.00 -5.41 -22.31
C GLU A 318 -8.77 -5.26 -20.80
N ILE A 319 -9.47 -4.33 -20.14
CA ILE A 319 -9.36 -4.14 -18.68
C ILE A 319 -9.79 -5.40 -17.93
N VAL A 320 -10.90 -6.05 -18.34
CA VAL A 320 -11.32 -7.32 -17.73
C VAL A 320 -10.25 -8.40 -17.90
N ALA A 321 -9.68 -8.48 -19.09
CA ALA A 321 -8.65 -9.46 -19.39
C ALA A 321 -7.34 -9.21 -18.61
N ASP A 322 -6.97 -7.94 -18.37
CA ASP A 322 -5.82 -7.55 -17.53
C ASP A 322 -5.98 -8.03 -16.09
N TYR A 323 -7.15 -7.82 -15.48
CA TYR A 323 -7.42 -8.30 -14.14
C TYR A 323 -7.38 -9.83 -14.05
N ARG A 324 -7.84 -10.53 -15.09
CA ARG A 324 -7.80 -12.00 -15.15
C ARG A 324 -6.36 -12.54 -15.33
N GLY A 325 -5.59 -11.93 -16.22
CA GLY A 325 -4.25 -12.40 -16.61
C GLY A 325 -3.13 -11.94 -15.68
N LEU A 326 -3.14 -10.67 -15.28
CA LEU A 326 -2.09 -10.04 -14.47
C LEU A 326 -2.56 -9.66 -13.06
N GLY A 327 -3.87 -9.41 -12.90
CA GLY A 327 -4.40 -8.80 -11.67
C GLY A 327 -4.02 -7.33 -11.52
N ILE A 328 -3.49 -6.70 -12.57
CA ILE A 328 -3.07 -5.30 -12.64
C ILE A 328 -3.67 -4.69 -13.91
N PRO A 329 -4.52 -3.65 -13.82
CA PRO A 329 -5.02 -2.98 -15.01
C PRO A 329 -3.92 -2.18 -15.73
N MET A 330 -3.77 -2.38 -17.03
CA MET A 330 -2.85 -1.61 -17.86
C MET A 330 -3.52 -0.41 -18.53
N GLY A 331 -4.83 -0.46 -18.72
CA GLY A 331 -5.66 0.66 -19.18
C GLY A 331 -6.18 1.57 -18.06
N ARG A 332 -7.26 2.30 -18.35
CA ARG A 332 -7.93 3.15 -17.35
C ARG A 332 -8.52 2.32 -16.22
N HIS A 333 -8.70 2.95 -15.07
CA HIS A 333 -9.37 2.32 -13.94
C HIS A 333 -10.85 1.96 -14.31
N PRO A 334 -11.38 0.80 -13.91
CA PRO A 334 -12.72 0.34 -14.32
C PRO A 334 -13.86 1.34 -14.06
N LEU A 335 -13.77 2.11 -12.96
CA LEU A 335 -14.80 3.10 -12.64
C LEU A 335 -14.83 4.28 -13.62
N ALA A 336 -13.75 4.54 -14.38
CA ALA A 336 -13.75 5.55 -15.42
C ALA A 336 -14.78 5.20 -16.53
N LEU A 337 -14.96 3.92 -16.85
CA LEU A 337 -15.97 3.45 -17.81
C LEU A 337 -17.40 3.56 -17.27
N LEU A 338 -17.55 3.55 -15.94
CA LEU A 338 -18.84 3.66 -15.26
C LEU A 338 -19.15 5.10 -14.82
N ARG A 339 -18.22 6.05 -15.05
CA ARG A 339 -18.28 7.39 -14.46
C ARG A 339 -19.56 8.14 -14.84
N ASP A 340 -19.98 8.07 -16.10
CA ASP A 340 -21.21 8.71 -16.54
C ASP A 340 -22.42 8.17 -15.79
N ARG A 341 -22.54 6.84 -15.67
CA ARG A 341 -23.66 6.20 -14.93
C ARG A 341 -23.63 6.56 -13.44
N LEU A 342 -22.45 6.59 -12.83
CA LEU A 342 -22.27 6.96 -11.43
C LEU A 342 -22.59 8.45 -11.19
N ALA A 343 -22.25 9.34 -12.13
CA ALA A 343 -22.55 10.76 -12.08
C ALA A 343 -24.07 11.02 -12.08
N HIS A 344 -24.85 10.25 -12.87
CA HIS A 344 -26.32 10.32 -12.83
C HIS A 344 -26.89 9.94 -11.45
N CYS A 345 -26.22 9.06 -10.71
CA CYS A 345 -26.55 8.71 -9.33
C CYS A 345 -26.04 9.73 -8.28
N ARG A 346 -25.43 10.84 -8.73
CA ARG A 346 -24.77 11.88 -7.90
C ARG A 346 -23.63 11.32 -7.05
N VAL A 347 -22.92 10.32 -7.54
CA VAL A 347 -21.71 9.79 -6.90
C VAL A 347 -20.53 10.69 -7.23
N SER A 348 -19.82 11.14 -6.19
CA SER A 348 -18.63 11.98 -6.32
C SER A 348 -17.36 11.15 -6.52
N THR A 349 -16.37 11.72 -7.18
CA THR A 349 -15.02 11.14 -7.28
C THR A 349 -14.27 11.26 -5.95
N ALA A 350 -13.26 10.42 -5.73
CA ALA A 350 -12.37 10.56 -4.57
C ALA A 350 -11.71 11.95 -4.51
N ALA A 351 -11.28 12.49 -5.66
CA ALA A 351 -10.74 13.84 -5.76
C ALA A 351 -11.76 14.93 -5.32
N ALA A 352 -13.00 14.87 -5.83
CA ALA A 352 -14.03 15.84 -5.45
C ALA A 352 -14.41 15.76 -3.97
N LEU A 353 -14.39 14.56 -3.38
CA LEU A 353 -14.66 14.39 -1.95
C LEU A 353 -13.61 15.07 -1.08
N ARG A 354 -12.33 15.12 -1.49
CA ARG A 354 -11.28 15.81 -0.71
C ARG A 354 -11.53 17.30 -0.56
N GLU A 355 -12.29 17.91 -1.46
CA GLU A 355 -12.66 19.33 -1.41
C GLU A 355 -13.92 19.60 -0.57
N PHE A 356 -14.59 18.56 -0.07
CA PHE A 356 -15.82 18.74 0.69
C PHE A 356 -15.54 19.25 2.11
N PRO A 357 -16.38 20.17 2.62
CA PRO A 357 -16.32 20.57 4.01
C PRO A 357 -16.77 19.43 4.94
N ASN A 358 -16.27 19.46 6.17
CA ASN A 358 -16.65 18.52 7.22
C ASN A 358 -18.17 18.52 7.46
N GLY A 359 -18.77 17.35 7.63
CA GLY A 359 -20.20 17.17 7.90
C GLY A 359 -21.10 17.15 6.66
N ARG A 360 -20.56 17.35 5.46
CA ARG A 360 -21.35 17.36 4.22
C ARG A 360 -21.87 15.95 3.88
N PRO A 361 -23.16 15.78 3.50
CA PRO A 361 -23.65 14.54 2.93
C PRO A 361 -22.92 14.21 1.62
N ALA A 362 -22.41 12.99 1.50
CA ALA A 362 -21.57 12.55 0.41
C ALA A 362 -21.96 11.16 -0.08
N ARG A 363 -21.66 10.90 -1.36
CA ARG A 363 -21.86 9.61 -2.01
C ARG A 363 -20.57 9.25 -2.73
N ALA A 364 -19.96 8.13 -2.35
CA ALA A 364 -18.76 7.62 -2.99
C ALA A 364 -19.03 6.23 -3.55
N SER A 365 -18.42 5.89 -4.68
CA SER A 365 -18.40 4.52 -5.18
C SER A 365 -16.97 4.16 -5.55
N GLY A 366 -16.57 2.94 -5.25
CA GLY A 366 -15.25 2.45 -5.59
C GLY A 366 -15.16 0.93 -5.55
N LEU A 367 -14.13 0.40 -6.21
CA LEU A 367 -13.72 -0.98 -6.02
C LEU A 367 -13.28 -1.16 -4.58
N VAL A 368 -13.75 -2.22 -3.92
CA VAL A 368 -13.35 -2.49 -2.55
C VAL A 368 -11.96 -3.13 -2.56
N THR A 369 -10.97 -2.41 -2.05
CA THR A 369 -9.58 -2.90 -2.02
C THR A 369 -9.28 -3.61 -0.70
N HIS A 370 -9.78 -3.09 0.41
CA HIS A 370 -9.49 -3.61 1.75
C HIS A 370 -10.71 -3.56 2.67
N ARG A 371 -10.82 -4.56 3.56
CA ARG A 371 -11.70 -4.55 4.72
C ARG A 371 -10.92 -4.90 5.97
N GLN A 372 -11.07 -4.09 7.01
CA GLN A 372 -10.43 -4.32 8.30
C GLN A 372 -11.45 -4.24 9.44
N ARG A 373 -11.30 -5.13 10.41
CA ARG A 373 -12.06 -5.08 11.67
C ARG A 373 -11.12 -5.24 12.86
N PRO A 374 -10.38 -4.19 13.25
CA PRO A 374 -9.45 -4.25 14.37
C PRO A 374 -10.19 -4.58 15.68
N GLU A 375 -9.62 -5.47 16.50
CA GLU A 375 -10.20 -5.84 17.80
C GLU A 375 -10.38 -4.64 18.73
N THR A 376 -9.49 -3.65 18.62
CA THR A 376 -9.49 -2.43 19.43
C THR A 376 -10.59 -1.43 19.03
N ALA A 377 -11.25 -1.62 17.88
CA ALA A 377 -12.21 -0.67 17.32
C ALA A 377 -13.67 -0.96 17.71
N LYS A 378 -13.91 -1.73 18.77
CA LYS A 378 -15.24 -2.08 19.31
C LYS A 378 -16.22 -2.59 18.22
N GLY A 379 -15.70 -3.39 17.29
CA GLY A 379 -16.48 -3.99 16.21
C GLY A 379 -16.71 -3.10 14.98
N THR A 380 -16.15 -1.89 14.93
CA THR A 380 -16.18 -0.99 13.76
C THR A 380 -15.37 -1.61 12.61
N ILE A 381 -15.89 -1.48 11.39
CA ILE A 381 -15.24 -1.97 10.16
C ILE A 381 -14.74 -0.78 9.35
N PHE A 382 -13.51 -0.85 8.88
CA PHE A 382 -12.92 0.09 7.95
C PHE A 382 -12.86 -0.53 6.57
N VAL A 383 -13.38 0.18 5.56
CA VAL A 383 -13.37 -0.25 4.17
C VAL A 383 -12.66 0.79 3.34
N THR A 384 -11.74 0.38 2.47
CA THR A 384 -11.10 1.29 1.51
C THR A 384 -11.70 1.06 0.13
N LEU A 385 -12.26 2.12 -0.44
CA LEU A 385 -12.79 2.15 -1.80
C LEU A 385 -11.78 2.83 -2.72
N GLU A 386 -11.71 2.40 -3.97
CA GLU A 386 -10.84 2.98 -4.98
C GLU A 386 -11.62 3.37 -6.24
N ASP A 387 -11.38 4.59 -6.73
CA ASP A 387 -11.82 5.04 -8.05
C ASP A 387 -10.64 5.53 -8.90
N GLU A 388 -10.91 6.03 -10.10
CA GLU A 388 -9.88 6.51 -11.03
C GLU A 388 -9.12 7.75 -10.53
N THR A 389 -9.58 8.39 -9.45
CA THR A 389 -8.99 9.62 -8.89
C THR A 389 -8.35 9.44 -7.51
N GLY A 390 -8.59 8.30 -6.86
CA GLY A 390 -7.89 7.93 -5.62
C GLY A 390 -8.64 6.93 -4.76
N ALA A 391 -8.12 6.78 -3.53
CA ALA A 391 -8.77 6.00 -2.48
C ALA A 391 -9.71 6.87 -1.62
N VAL A 392 -10.76 6.23 -1.11
CA VAL A 392 -11.72 6.79 -0.13
C VAL A 392 -11.79 5.83 1.06
N ASN A 393 -11.48 6.33 2.25
CA ASN A 393 -11.63 5.55 3.49
C ASN A 393 -13.06 5.66 4.01
N VAL A 394 -13.66 4.53 4.31
CA VAL A 394 -15.04 4.41 4.78
C VAL A 394 -15.06 3.79 6.16
N ILE A 395 -15.82 4.40 7.08
CA ILE A 395 -16.08 3.88 8.41
C ILE A 395 -17.49 3.29 8.45
N VAL A 396 -17.59 2.01 8.80
CA VAL A 396 -18.85 1.28 8.93
C VAL A 396 -19.05 0.93 10.41
N TRP A 397 -20.01 1.60 11.04
CA TRP A 397 -20.37 1.33 12.44
C TRP A 397 -21.11 -0.02 12.59
N PRO A 398 -21.04 -0.67 13.76
CA PRO A 398 -21.67 -1.97 14.01
C PRO A 398 -23.14 -2.03 13.61
N ARG A 399 -23.92 -0.97 13.91
CA ARG A 399 -25.35 -0.89 13.56
C ARG A 399 -25.61 -0.97 12.05
N VAL A 400 -24.75 -0.34 11.25
CA VAL A 400 -24.87 -0.38 9.78
C VAL A 400 -24.46 -1.74 9.24
N PHE A 401 -23.38 -2.30 9.80
CA PHE A 401 -22.91 -3.63 9.45
C PHE A 401 -23.94 -4.73 9.76
N GLU A 402 -24.57 -4.70 10.94
CA GLU A 402 -25.60 -5.66 11.36
C GLU A 402 -26.80 -5.66 10.39
N ARG A 403 -27.19 -4.47 9.91
CA ARG A 403 -28.29 -4.31 8.95
C ARG A 403 -27.93 -4.68 7.51
N GLN A 404 -26.68 -4.44 7.09
CA GLN A 404 -26.23 -4.55 5.70
C GLN A 404 -25.02 -5.49 5.55
N ARG A 405 -25.05 -6.60 6.28
CA ARG A 405 -23.92 -7.53 6.38
C ARG A 405 -23.53 -8.09 5.02
N ARG A 406 -24.51 -8.41 4.17
CA ARG A 406 -24.30 -9.00 2.85
C ARG A 406 -23.56 -8.02 1.94
N GLU A 407 -24.00 -6.77 1.90
CA GLU A 407 -23.42 -5.74 1.05
C GLU A 407 -22.01 -5.35 1.54
N VAL A 408 -21.82 -5.24 2.86
CA VAL A 408 -20.51 -4.90 3.42
C VAL A 408 -19.47 -5.97 3.10
N LEU A 409 -19.81 -7.25 3.24
CA LEU A 409 -18.85 -8.35 3.04
C LEU A 409 -18.73 -8.80 1.58
N GLY A 410 -19.80 -8.74 0.80
CA GLY A 410 -19.85 -9.33 -0.54
C GLY A 410 -19.55 -8.37 -1.70
N ALA A 411 -19.71 -7.06 -1.51
CA ALA A 411 -19.62 -6.11 -2.63
C ALA A 411 -18.18 -5.96 -3.15
N GLN A 412 -17.94 -6.20 -4.43
CA GLN A 412 -16.70 -5.84 -5.13
C GLN A 412 -16.70 -4.38 -5.58
N LEU A 413 -17.86 -3.87 -6.00
CA LEU A 413 -18.11 -2.45 -6.24
C LEU A 413 -19.14 -1.96 -5.23
N MET A 414 -18.71 -1.07 -4.35
CA MET A 414 -19.53 -0.58 -3.25
C MET A 414 -19.82 0.90 -3.43
N THR A 415 -21.10 1.27 -3.40
CA THR A 415 -21.53 2.67 -3.27
C THR A 415 -21.96 2.94 -1.84
N VAL A 416 -21.37 3.98 -1.23
CA VAL A 416 -21.61 4.38 0.15
C VAL A 416 -22.26 5.75 0.17
N TYR A 417 -23.40 5.81 0.86
CA TYR A 417 -24.11 7.04 1.20
C TYR A 417 -23.80 7.36 2.65
N GLY A 418 -23.37 8.59 2.91
CA GLY A 418 -22.84 8.91 4.21
C GLY A 418 -22.59 10.38 4.44
N THR A 419 -21.87 10.64 5.52
CA THR A 419 -21.40 11.98 5.88
C THR A 419 -19.89 12.01 5.74
N TRP A 420 -19.39 12.99 4.99
CA TRP A 420 -17.96 13.25 4.87
C TRP A 420 -17.43 13.87 6.15
N GLN A 421 -16.35 13.32 6.69
CA GLN A 421 -15.69 13.84 7.87
C GLN A 421 -14.23 14.17 7.59
N CYS A 422 -13.84 15.36 8.04
CA CYS A 422 -12.45 15.81 8.01
C CYS A 422 -12.02 16.02 9.46
N ASP A 423 -10.90 15.41 9.83
CA ASP A 423 -10.33 15.56 11.15
C ASP A 423 -9.80 16.99 11.38
N THR A 424 -10.31 17.67 12.39
CA THR A 424 -9.91 19.04 12.71
C THR A 424 -8.52 19.12 13.34
N ASP A 425 -8.10 18.06 14.05
CA ASP A 425 -6.84 18.07 14.82
C ASP A 425 -5.60 17.97 13.93
N THR A 426 -5.74 17.34 12.75
CA THR A 426 -4.69 17.25 11.73
C THR A 426 -4.79 18.33 10.65
N GLY A 427 -5.64 19.34 10.85
CA GLY A 427 -5.88 20.39 9.86
C GLY A 427 -6.59 19.87 8.59
N GLY A 428 -7.45 18.86 8.72
CA GLY A 428 -8.23 18.29 7.64
C GLY A 428 -7.53 17.24 6.79
N ARG A 429 -6.31 16.80 7.14
CA ARG A 429 -5.54 15.84 6.32
C ARG A 429 -6.11 14.42 6.35
N VAL A 430 -6.70 14.02 7.47
CA VAL A 430 -7.36 12.71 7.58
C VAL A 430 -8.83 12.87 7.28
N MET A 431 -9.28 12.21 6.21
CA MET A 431 -10.67 12.29 5.74
C MET A 431 -11.29 10.91 5.63
N HIS A 432 -12.56 10.79 6.01
CA HIS A 432 -13.30 9.53 5.98
C HIS A 432 -14.79 9.76 5.69
N LEU A 433 -15.39 8.80 4.99
CA LEU A 433 -16.82 8.75 4.76
C LEU A 433 -17.47 7.85 5.82
N ILE A 434 -18.31 8.41 6.68
CA ILE A 434 -19.12 7.59 7.60
C ILE A 434 -20.29 6.99 6.83
N ALA A 435 -20.30 5.67 6.70
CA ALA A 435 -21.38 4.96 6.03
C ALA A 435 -22.68 5.05 6.83
N GLN A 436 -23.75 5.47 6.16
CA GLN A 436 -25.12 5.43 6.67
C GLN A 436 -25.96 4.39 5.91
N ARG A 437 -25.72 4.26 4.61
CA ARG A 437 -26.31 3.24 3.74
C ARG A 437 -25.29 2.77 2.72
N ILE A 438 -25.24 1.47 2.50
CA ILE A 438 -24.35 0.82 1.53
C ILE A 438 -25.20 0.17 0.44
N VAL A 439 -24.74 0.23 -0.80
CA VAL A 439 -25.35 -0.45 -1.94
C VAL A 439 -24.28 -1.24 -2.67
N ASP A 440 -24.57 -2.51 -2.90
CA ASP A 440 -23.74 -3.37 -3.74
C ASP A 440 -24.06 -3.11 -5.21
N HIS A 441 -23.08 -2.57 -5.94
CA HIS A 441 -23.15 -2.33 -7.37
C HIS A 441 -22.23 -3.26 -8.16
N SER A 442 -21.81 -4.38 -7.58
CA SER A 442 -20.92 -5.36 -8.24
C SER A 442 -21.48 -5.87 -9.57
N ALA A 443 -22.81 -5.92 -9.73
CA ALA A 443 -23.45 -6.25 -11.00
C ALA A 443 -23.06 -5.30 -12.16
N LEU A 444 -22.69 -4.04 -11.88
CA LEU A 444 -22.22 -3.09 -12.90
C LEU A 444 -20.82 -3.42 -13.44
N LEU A 445 -20.04 -4.21 -12.70
CA LEU A 445 -18.72 -4.67 -13.13
C LEU A 445 -18.80 -5.75 -14.22
N GLY A 446 -19.96 -6.39 -14.37
CA GLY A 446 -20.19 -7.45 -15.35
C GLY A 446 -19.23 -8.62 -15.15
N GLU A 447 -18.32 -8.79 -16.10
CA GLU A 447 -17.35 -9.89 -16.15
C GLU A 447 -16.05 -9.63 -15.36
N LEU A 448 -15.86 -8.41 -14.84
CA LEU A 448 -14.64 -8.03 -14.13
C LEU A 448 -14.57 -8.72 -12.76
N VAL A 449 -13.51 -9.49 -12.54
CA VAL A 449 -13.25 -10.15 -11.25
C VAL A 449 -12.28 -9.28 -10.44
N VAL A 450 -12.77 -8.66 -9.37
CA VAL A 450 -11.95 -7.85 -8.46
C VAL A 450 -11.90 -8.53 -7.09
N GLY A 451 -10.69 -8.75 -6.57
CA GLY A 451 -10.47 -9.31 -5.24
C GLY A 451 -10.19 -8.21 -4.22
N SER A 452 -10.83 -8.30 -3.06
CA SER A 452 -10.51 -7.48 -1.88
C SER A 452 -9.61 -8.25 -0.91
N ARG A 453 -8.78 -7.52 -0.17
CA ARG A 453 -8.11 -8.07 1.01
C ARG A 453 -9.02 -7.93 2.23
N ASP A 454 -9.57 -9.04 2.66
CA ASP A 454 -10.49 -9.09 3.79
C ASP A 454 -9.77 -9.56 5.06
N PHE A 455 -10.24 -9.04 6.21
CA PHE A 455 -9.83 -9.55 7.51
C PHE A 455 -10.19 -11.03 7.61
N ARG A 456 -9.30 -11.84 8.21
CA ARG A 456 -9.55 -13.25 8.51
C ARG A 456 -10.23 -13.40 9.85
#